data_AF-A0A540K3E8-F1
#
_entry.id   AF-A0A540K3E8-F1
#
_cell.length_a   1.000
_cell.length_b   1.000
_cell.length_c   1.000
_cell.angle_alpha   90.00
_cell.angle_beta   90.00
_cell.angle_gamma   90.00
#
_symmetry.space_group_name_H-M   'P 1'
#
loop_
_entity.id
_entity.type
_entity.pdbx_description
1 polymer ?
#
loop_
_entity_poly.entity_id
_entity_poly.type
_entity_poly.pdbx_seq_one_letter_code
_entity_poly.pdbx_strand_id
1 'polypeptide(L)'
;MQKIWVKKNSGYKCMMLYARSLAITWGGPPYWVWNCYKETGDDNIEVAKLTGVRDLDVQGRFKMSELSPGVVYEIAYIVKLTNGASGWELPVTLKITLPGQGGREKKRQYSLLEKPRGVWMELVGGSFQSMARETGEVIFDFYNHDTPSKSGLIIKGIIIRPKN
;
A
#
# COMPACT_ATOMS: atom_id res chain seq x y z
N MET A 1 -5.42 -1.98 -11.53
CA MET A 1 -6.66 -2.72 -11.21
C MET A 1 -7.13 -2.37 -9.81
N GLN A 2 -8.41 -2.03 -9.63
CA GLN A 2 -9.00 -1.74 -8.33
C GLN A 2 -10.29 -2.54 -8.09
N LYS A 3 -10.61 -2.80 -6.82
CA LYS A 3 -11.86 -3.44 -6.37
C LYS A 3 -12.52 -2.55 -5.33
N ILE A 4 -13.79 -2.21 -5.53
CA ILE A 4 -14.61 -1.46 -4.58
C ILE A 4 -15.75 -2.38 -4.14
N TRP A 5 -16.05 -2.39 -2.84
CA TRP A 5 -17.18 -3.13 -2.29
C TRP A 5 -17.81 -2.34 -1.14
N VAL A 6 -18.97 -2.78 -0.69
CA VAL A 6 -19.67 -2.18 0.45
C VAL A 6 -19.55 -3.08 1.67
N LYS A 7 -19.15 -2.50 2.81
CA LYS A 7 -19.10 -3.21 4.10
C LYS A 7 -20.53 -3.45 4.57
N LYS A 8 -20.96 -4.71 4.62
CA LYS A 8 -22.36 -5.13 4.89
C LYS A 8 -22.99 -4.45 6.12
N ASN A 9 -22.23 -4.29 7.21
CA ASN A 9 -22.77 -3.78 8.47
C ASN A 9 -22.96 -2.26 8.50
N SER A 10 -22.13 -1.50 7.77
CA SER A 10 -22.16 -0.03 7.82
C SER A 10 -22.68 0.62 6.54
N GLY A 11 -22.76 -0.11 5.43
CA GLY A 11 -23.11 0.44 4.12
C GLY A 11 -22.01 1.33 3.51
N TYR A 12 -20.86 1.50 4.18
CA TYR A 12 -19.76 2.30 3.66
C TYR A 12 -18.92 1.54 2.65
N LYS A 13 -18.36 2.28 1.69
CA LYS A 13 -17.46 1.73 0.68
C LYS A 13 -16.14 1.30 1.31
N CYS A 14 -15.55 0.25 0.78
CA CYS A 14 -14.17 -0.15 0.95
C CYS A 14 -13.52 -0.24 -0.43
N MET A 15 -12.21 -0.07 -0.49
CA MET A 15 -11.45 -0.11 -1.73
C MET A 15 -10.16 -0.91 -1.55
N MET A 16 -9.79 -1.65 -2.59
CA MET A 16 -8.51 -2.32 -2.73
C MET A 16 -7.87 -1.85 -4.02
N LEU A 17 -6.70 -1.24 -3.91
CA LEU A 17 -5.82 -0.89 -5.03
C LEU A 17 -4.77 -1.98 -5.14
N TYR A 18 -4.89 -2.85 -6.15
CA TYR A 18 -3.91 -3.93 -6.34
C TYR A 18 -2.57 -3.39 -6.82
N ALA A 19 -1.50 -4.18 -6.71
CA ALA A 19 -0.15 -3.78 -7.10
C ALA A 19 -0.07 -3.16 -8.51
N ARG A 20 -0.88 -3.65 -9.46
CA ARG A 20 -0.97 -3.09 -10.84
C ARG A 20 -1.58 -1.69 -10.94
N SER A 21 -2.24 -1.20 -9.90
CA SER A 21 -2.69 0.21 -9.80
C SER A 21 -1.64 1.12 -9.17
N LEU A 22 -0.52 0.58 -8.69
CA LEU A 22 0.52 1.37 -8.02
C LEU A 22 1.57 1.79 -9.04
N ALA A 23 2.08 3.01 -8.88
CA ALA A 23 3.29 3.46 -9.52
C ALA A 23 4.47 2.91 -8.74
N ILE A 24 5.12 1.87 -9.28
CA ILE A 24 6.30 1.25 -8.70
C ILE A 24 7.52 1.70 -9.50
N THR A 25 8.44 2.41 -8.86
CA THR A 25 9.67 2.86 -9.51
C THR A 25 10.52 1.66 -9.91
N TRP A 26 11.01 1.66 -11.15
CA TRP A 26 11.66 0.51 -11.79
C TRP A 26 10.80 -0.76 -11.81
N GLY A 27 9.47 -0.64 -11.76
CA GLY A 27 8.50 -1.72 -11.52
C GLY A 27 8.44 -2.87 -12.52
N GLY A 28 9.45 -3.08 -13.37
CA GLY A 28 9.57 -4.24 -14.25
C GLY A 28 10.89 -4.99 -14.02
N PRO A 29 11.14 -6.07 -14.80
CA PRO A 29 12.43 -6.74 -14.80
C PRO A 29 13.57 -5.77 -15.15
N PRO A 30 14.78 -5.95 -14.58
CA PRO A 30 15.17 -7.04 -13.68
C PRO A 30 14.77 -6.83 -12.21
N TYR A 31 14.29 -5.64 -11.85
CA TYR A 31 14.11 -5.20 -10.47
C TYR A 31 12.87 -5.76 -9.80
N TRP A 32 11.80 -6.00 -10.56
CA TRP A 32 10.54 -6.56 -10.08
C TRP A 32 10.06 -7.70 -10.98
N VAL A 33 9.50 -8.73 -10.34
CA VAL A 33 8.84 -9.85 -11.00
C VAL A 33 7.36 -9.82 -10.63
N TRP A 34 6.50 -9.94 -11.62
CA TRP A 34 5.06 -9.99 -11.45
C TRP A 34 4.57 -11.42 -11.57
N ASN A 35 3.90 -11.92 -10.54
CA ASN A 35 3.40 -13.29 -10.50
C ASN A 35 1.96 -13.31 -9.99
N CYS A 36 1.14 -14.22 -10.49
CA CYS A 36 -0.16 -14.53 -9.90
C CYS A 36 0.03 -15.34 -8.62
N TYR A 37 -0.51 -14.85 -7.50
CA TYR A 37 -0.38 -15.53 -6.21
C TYR A 37 -1.68 -16.25 -5.87
N LYS A 38 -1.66 -17.59 -5.84
CA LYS A 38 -2.86 -18.43 -5.65
C LYS A 38 -3.22 -18.71 -4.17
N GLU A 39 -2.42 -18.26 -3.21
CA GLU A 39 -2.60 -18.67 -1.79
C GLU A 39 -3.87 -18.14 -1.11
N THR A 40 -4.55 -17.12 -1.64
CA THR A 40 -5.64 -16.43 -0.88
C THR A 40 -7.07 -16.71 -1.38
N GLY A 41 -7.30 -17.73 -2.21
CA GLY A 41 -8.63 -18.05 -2.76
C GLY A 41 -9.17 -17.06 -3.80
N ASP A 42 -8.60 -15.85 -3.88
CA ASP A 42 -8.65 -14.99 -5.06
C ASP A 42 -7.62 -15.50 -6.08
N ASP A 43 -7.95 -16.59 -6.77
CA ASP A 43 -7.15 -17.11 -7.87
C ASP A 43 -7.03 -16.01 -8.95
N ASN A 44 -5.80 -15.55 -9.22
CA ASN A 44 -5.40 -14.58 -10.27
C ASN A 44 -5.13 -13.12 -9.86
N ILE A 45 -4.96 -12.80 -8.58
CA ILE A 45 -4.39 -11.48 -8.24
C ILE A 45 -2.87 -11.49 -8.50
N GLU A 46 -2.44 -10.62 -9.39
CA GLU A 46 -1.03 -10.39 -9.67
C GLU A 46 -0.39 -9.51 -8.59
N VAL A 47 0.74 -9.96 -8.06
CA VAL A 47 1.52 -9.28 -7.02
C VAL A 47 2.90 -8.90 -7.56
N ALA A 48 3.48 -7.83 -7.02
CA ALA A 48 4.82 -7.38 -7.39
C ALA A 48 5.84 -7.89 -6.37
N LYS A 49 6.79 -8.73 -6.80
CA LYS A 49 7.91 -9.19 -5.98
C LYS A 49 9.16 -8.40 -6.34
N LEU A 50 9.77 -7.78 -5.34
CA LEU A 50 11.04 -7.08 -5.45
C LEU A 50 12.21 -8.07 -5.55
N THR A 51 12.96 -7.99 -6.64
CA THR A 51 14.21 -8.75 -6.85
C THR A 51 15.38 -8.07 -6.17
N GLY A 52 15.49 -6.74 -6.30
CA GLY A 52 16.64 -6.00 -5.78
C GLY A 52 16.60 -4.52 -6.18
N VAL A 53 16.52 -3.58 -5.23
CA VAL A 53 16.70 -2.13 -5.48
C VAL A 53 17.38 -1.45 -4.30
N ARG A 54 18.14 -0.38 -4.55
CA ARG A 54 18.61 0.50 -3.47
C ARG A 54 17.45 1.37 -2.97
N ASP A 55 16.82 2.07 -3.91
CA ASP A 55 15.72 2.98 -3.66
C ASP A 55 14.39 2.29 -3.92
N LEU A 56 13.68 1.97 -2.83
CA LEU A 56 12.29 1.53 -2.89
C LEU A 56 11.41 2.77 -2.95
N ASP A 57 10.60 2.87 -4.00
CA ASP A 57 9.60 3.93 -4.13
C ASP A 57 8.34 3.39 -4.80
N VAL A 58 7.26 3.34 -4.04
CA VAL A 58 5.94 2.86 -4.46
C VAL A 58 4.90 3.89 -4.07
N GLN A 59 4.13 4.35 -5.05
CA GLN A 59 3.07 5.33 -4.85
C GLN A 59 1.74 4.77 -5.34
N GLY A 60 0.66 5.17 -4.69
CA GLY A 60 -0.65 5.12 -5.32
C GLY A 60 -1.50 6.30 -4.93
N ARG A 61 -2.64 6.39 -5.60
CA ARG A 61 -3.55 7.52 -5.51
C ARG A 61 -4.98 7.06 -5.77
N PHE A 62 -5.94 7.77 -5.20
CA PHE A 62 -7.36 7.65 -5.53
C PHE A 62 -8.05 8.98 -5.25
N LYS A 63 -9.21 9.21 -5.86
CA LYS A 63 -9.98 10.44 -5.61
C LYS A 63 -10.77 10.31 -4.32
N MET A 64 -10.74 11.32 -3.45
CA MET A 64 -11.49 11.26 -2.18
C MET A 64 -13.00 11.04 -2.40
N SER A 65 -13.54 11.51 -3.52
CA SER A 65 -14.94 11.31 -3.94
C SER A 65 -15.32 9.86 -4.22
N GLU A 66 -14.37 8.94 -4.35
CA GLU A 66 -14.64 7.50 -4.48
C GLU A 66 -15.09 6.87 -3.14
N LEU A 67 -14.78 7.53 -2.01
CA LEU A 67 -15.14 7.09 -0.67
C LEU A 67 -16.52 7.61 -0.25
N SER A 68 -17.17 6.91 0.68
CA SER A 68 -18.35 7.45 1.37
C SER A 68 -17.97 8.69 2.18
N PRO A 69 -18.67 9.82 2.07
CA PRO A 69 -18.30 11.08 2.73
C PRO A 69 -18.57 11.05 4.24
N GLY A 70 -17.81 11.82 5.01
CA GLY A 70 -17.99 11.98 6.46
C GLY A 70 -17.45 10.80 7.29
N VAL A 71 -16.81 9.81 6.67
CA VAL A 71 -16.35 8.58 7.30
C VAL A 71 -14.84 8.65 7.57
N VAL A 72 -14.40 8.12 8.71
CA VAL A 72 -12.97 7.95 8.98
C VAL A 72 -12.47 6.66 8.34
N TYR A 73 -11.55 6.80 7.39
CA TYR A 73 -10.90 5.69 6.71
C TYR A 73 -9.52 5.43 7.27
N GLU A 74 -9.12 4.16 7.25
CA GLU A 74 -7.76 3.69 7.47
C GLU A 74 -7.20 3.15 6.14
N ILE A 75 -5.90 3.42 5.90
CA ILE A 75 -5.14 2.86 4.79
C ILE A 75 -4.15 1.85 5.35
N ALA A 76 -4.14 0.64 4.78
CA ALA A 76 -3.16 -0.40 5.10
C ALA A 76 -2.54 -1.00 3.83
N TYR A 77 -1.23 -1.22 3.88
CA TYR A 77 -0.45 -1.85 2.82
C TYR A 77 -0.41 -3.36 3.07
N ILE A 78 -0.83 -4.15 2.08
CA ILE A 78 -0.85 -5.62 2.16
C ILE A 78 0.44 -6.14 1.54
N VAL A 79 1.36 -6.58 2.38
CA VAL A 79 2.71 -6.99 1.97
C VAL A 79 3.11 -8.33 2.60
N LYS A 80 4.12 -8.97 2.01
CA LYS A 80 4.74 -10.21 2.52
C LYS A 80 6.23 -10.14 2.28
N LEU A 81 7.03 -10.62 3.23
CA LEU A 81 8.46 -10.80 3.05
C LEU A 81 8.73 -12.26 2.71
N THR A 82 9.53 -12.53 1.68
CA THR A 82 10.01 -13.91 1.42
C THR A 82 10.98 -14.35 2.51
N ASN A 83 11.22 -15.66 2.62
CA ASN A 83 12.19 -16.20 3.56
C ASN A 83 13.63 -15.72 3.29
N GLY A 84 13.95 -15.42 2.03
CA GLY A 84 15.25 -14.87 1.61
C GLY A 84 15.28 -13.35 1.49
N ALA A 85 14.29 -12.63 2.01
CA ALA A 85 14.22 -11.17 1.91
C ALA A 85 15.33 -10.50 2.76
N SER A 86 16.11 -9.64 2.13
CA SER A 86 17.29 -8.98 2.73
C SER A 86 17.28 -7.47 2.52
N GLY A 87 18.12 -6.75 3.27
CA GLY A 87 18.35 -5.31 3.12
C GLY A 87 17.33 -4.40 3.82
N TRP A 88 16.71 -4.90 4.89
CA TRP A 88 15.61 -4.25 5.60
C TRP A 88 16.02 -3.69 6.98
N GLU A 89 17.31 -3.44 7.18
CA GLU A 89 17.90 -2.94 8.43
C GLU A 89 17.42 -1.52 8.76
N LEU A 90 17.10 -0.73 7.73
CA LEU A 90 16.53 0.59 7.87
C LEU A 90 14.99 0.55 7.72
N PRO A 91 14.28 1.41 8.46
CA PRO A 91 12.82 1.41 8.44
C PRO A 91 12.28 1.91 7.10
N VAL A 92 11.15 1.36 6.71
CA VAL A 92 10.38 1.90 5.58
C VAL A 92 9.44 3.00 6.06
N THR A 93 9.22 4.01 5.22
CA THR A 93 8.27 5.09 5.51
C THR A 93 7.01 4.91 4.68
N LEU A 94 5.88 4.93 5.37
CA LEU A 94 4.56 5.06 4.78
C LEU A 94 4.11 6.51 4.94
N LYS A 95 3.72 7.16 3.85
CA LYS A 95 3.22 8.52 3.83
C LYS A 95 1.80 8.55 3.28
N ILE A 96 0.96 9.42 3.85
CA ILE A 96 -0.35 9.77 3.32
C ILE A 96 -0.37 11.28 3.15
N THR A 97 -0.66 11.75 1.95
CA THR A 97 -0.83 13.16 1.62
C THR A 97 -2.28 13.38 1.23
N LEU A 98 -2.98 14.20 2.02
CA LEU A 98 -4.38 14.54 1.79
C LEU A 98 -4.50 15.72 0.82
N PRO A 99 -5.60 15.77 0.04
CA PRO A 99 -5.90 16.92 -0.82
C PRO A 99 -6.19 18.20 -0.01
N GLY A 100 -6.04 19.36 -0.67
CA GLY A 100 -6.30 20.70 -0.10
C GLY A 100 -5.04 21.57 0.07
N GLN A 101 -5.25 22.89 0.19
CA GLN A 101 -4.15 23.85 0.42
C GLN A 101 -3.51 23.60 1.80
N GLY A 102 -2.20 23.36 1.82
CA GLY A 102 -1.42 23.07 3.03
C GLY A 102 -1.06 21.59 3.24
N GLY A 103 -1.38 20.70 2.29
CA GLY A 103 -0.77 19.37 2.13
C GLY A 103 -0.51 18.62 3.43
N ARG A 104 -1.58 18.30 4.19
CA ARG A 104 -1.43 17.59 5.46
C ARG A 104 -0.87 16.19 5.19
N GLU A 105 0.42 16.03 5.48
CA GLU A 105 1.12 14.76 5.41
C GLU A 105 1.05 14.03 6.75
N LYS A 106 0.84 12.72 6.69
CA LYS A 106 1.05 11.81 7.81
C LYS A 106 2.10 10.79 7.43
N LYS A 107 3.12 10.62 8.26
CA LYS A 107 4.20 9.64 8.05
C LYS A 107 4.17 8.62 9.17
N ARG A 108 4.46 7.37 8.83
CA ARG A 108 4.67 6.29 9.79
C ARG A 108 5.79 5.39 9.32
N GLN A 109 6.70 5.05 10.23
CA GLN A 109 7.82 4.18 9.93
C GLN A 109 7.58 2.77 10.47
N TYR A 110 8.12 1.78 9.75
CA TYR A 110 8.10 0.38 10.15
C TYR A 110 9.49 -0.24 9.97
N SER A 111 9.99 -0.93 10.99
CA SER A 111 11.08 -1.90 10.82
C SER A 111 10.50 -3.14 10.13
N LEU A 112 10.92 -3.41 8.90
CA LEU A 112 10.58 -4.66 8.20
C LEU A 112 11.49 -5.81 8.61
N LEU A 113 12.65 -5.53 9.21
CA LEU A 113 13.55 -6.54 9.74
C LEU A 113 12.84 -7.44 10.77
N GLU A 114 12.09 -6.83 11.69
CA GLU A 114 11.39 -7.47 12.81
C GLU A 114 10.07 -8.14 12.40
N LYS A 115 9.66 -8.05 11.13
CA LYS A 115 8.40 -8.62 10.66
C LYS A 115 8.52 -10.09 10.28
N PRO A 116 7.45 -10.88 10.48
CA PRO A 116 7.45 -12.29 10.13
C PRO A 116 7.69 -12.49 8.63
N ARG A 117 8.45 -13.53 8.30
CA ARG A 117 8.71 -13.96 6.93
C ARG A 117 7.70 -15.03 6.53
N GLY A 118 7.37 -15.09 5.23
CA GLY A 118 6.45 -16.08 4.69
C GLY A 118 4.96 -15.83 4.99
N VAL A 119 4.61 -14.76 5.71
CA VAL A 119 3.22 -14.43 6.09
C VAL A 119 2.79 -13.08 5.52
N TRP A 120 1.54 -12.98 5.07
CA TRP A 120 0.93 -11.71 4.68
C TRP A 120 0.65 -10.85 5.90
N MET A 121 0.97 -9.56 5.81
CA MET A 121 0.77 -8.60 6.89
C MET A 121 0.20 -7.28 6.37
N GLU A 122 -0.51 -6.60 7.26
CA GLU A 122 -1.00 -5.24 7.05
C GLU A 122 -0.05 -4.25 7.73
N LEU A 123 0.48 -3.30 6.96
CA LEU A 123 1.17 -2.14 7.51
C LEU A 123 0.22 -0.94 7.44
N VAL A 124 -0.35 -0.55 8.59
CA VAL A 124 -1.29 0.58 8.66
C VAL A 124 -0.52 1.88 8.45
N GLY A 125 -0.79 2.60 7.37
CA GLY A 125 -0.17 3.89 7.04
C GLY A 125 -0.77 5.06 7.83
N GLY A 126 -2.03 4.95 8.24
CA GLY A 126 -2.73 5.95 9.04
C GLY A 126 -4.20 6.06 8.69
N SER A 127 -4.86 7.05 9.28
CA SER A 127 -6.29 7.31 9.07
C SER A 127 -6.59 8.78 8.78
N PHE A 128 -7.67 9.03 8.05
CA PHE A 128 -8.15 10.36 7.68
C PHE A 128 -9.68 10.35 7.54
N GLN A 129 -10.31 11.52 7.62
CA GLN A 129 -11.75 11.66 7.42
C GLN A 129 -12.03 12.08 5.98
N SER A 130 -12.96 11.38 5.31
CA SER A 130 -13.43 11.77 3.98
C SER A 130 -14.38 12.98 4.08
N MET A 131 -14.34 13.86 3.08
CA MET A 131 -15.15 15.09 3.05
C MET A 131 -16.01 15.15 1.79
N ALA A 132 -17.30 15.51 1.93
CA ALA A 132 -18.29 15.42 0.86
C ALA A 132 -18.01 16.30 -0.38
N ARG A 133 -17.22 17.36 -0.24
CA ARG A 133 -16.91 18.32 -1.31
C ARG A 133 -15.45 18.27 -1.75
N GLU A 134 -14.66 17.37 -1.19
CA GLU A 134 -13.25 17.22 -1.54
C GLU A 134 -13.11 16.25 -2.72
N THR A 135 -12.61 16.76 -3.83
CA THR A 135 -12.46 16.03 -5.09
C THR A 135 -11.01 15.73 -5.43
N GLY A 136 -10.07 16.26 -4.64
CA GLY A 136 -8.65 16.01 -4.82
C GLY A 136 -8.26 14.56 -4.52
N GLU A 137 -7.03 14.24 -4.92
CA GLU A 137 -6.46 12.92 -4.74
C GLU A 137 -5.85 12.77 -3.36
N VAL A 138 -6.12 11.63 -2.73
CA VAL A 138 -5.31 11.16 -1.60
C VAL A 138 -4.15 10.38 -2.21
N ILE A 139 -2.94 10.84 -1.94
CA ILE A 139 -1.70 10.19 -2.38
C ILE A 139 -1.13 9.44 -1.19
N PHE A 140 -0.57 8.27 -1.44
CA PHE A 140 0.13 7.52 -0.43
C PHE A 140 1.43 6.94 -1.01
N ASP A 141 2.48 6.97 -0.21
CA ASP A 141 3.82 6.54 -0.60
C ASP A 141 4.33 5.48 0.37
N PHE A 142 5.06 4.51 -0.16
CA PHE A 142 5.79 3.49 0.57
C PHE A 142 7.20 3.45 0.01
N TYR A 143 8.14 3.98 0.80
CA TYR A 143 9.50 4.18 0.32
C TYR A 143 10.57 3.93 1.38
N ASN A 144 11.77 3.65 0.89
CA ASN A 144 13.03 3.73 1.62
C ASN A 144 14.14 3.94 0.57
N HIS A 145 14.88 5.04 0.69
CA HIS A 145 15.90 5.48 -0.27
C HIS A 145 17.33 5.32 0.26
N ASP A 146 17.51 4.42 1.23
CA ASP A 146 18.79 4.24 1.92
C ASP A 146 19.47 2.92 1.54
N THR A 147 20.74 2.77 1.88
CA THR A 147 21.46 1.49 1.77
C THR A 147 21.14 0.59 2.97
N PRO A 148 21.23 -0.75 2.84
CA PRO A 148 21.64 -1.54 1.68
C PRO A 148 20.53 -1.79 0.65
N SER A 149 20.89 -2.53 -0.42
CA SER A 149 19.94 -3.00 -1.45
C SER A 149 18.92 -3.97 -0.84
N LYS A 150 17.65 -3.75 -1.17
CA LYS A 150 16.48 -4.47 -0.64
C LYS A 150 16.00 -5.51 -1.62
N SER A 151 15.63 -6.68 -1.11
CA SER A 151 15.04 -7.75 -1.91
C SER A 151 13.93 -8.49 -1.15
N GLY A 152 13.09 -9.22 -1.89
CA GLY A 152 12.16 -10.19 -1.33
C GLY A 152 10.89 -9.61 -0.69
N LEU A 153 10.63 -8.30 -0.84
CA LEU A 153 9.32 -7.72 -0.55
C LEU A 153 8.32 -8.12 -1.64
N ILE A 154 7.13 -8.54 -1.24
CA ILE A 154 6.00 -8.80 -2.12
C ILE A 154 4.88 -7.83 -1.75
N ILE A 155 4.35 -7.12 -2.74
CA ILE A 155 3.25 -6.17 -2.59
C ILE A 155 2.01 -6.75 -3.28
N LYS A 156 0.93 -6.96 -2.52
CA LYS A 156 -0.37 -7.32 -3.09
C LYS A 156 -1.16 -6.08 -3.50
N GLY A 157 -1.06 -5.03 -2.70
CA GLY A 157 -1.81 -3.80 -2.90
C GLY A 157 -2.10 -3.09 -1.59
N ILE A 158 -3.08 -2.20 -1.62
CA ILE A 158 -3.42 -1.30 -0.53
C ILE A 158 -4.91 -1.32 -0.32
N ILE A 159 -5.32 -1.53 0.93
CA ILE A 159 -6.72 -1.54 1.34
C ILE A 159 -7.06 -0.21 2.03
N ILE A 160 -8.19 0.36 1.62
CA ILE A 160 -8.79 1.55 2.20
C ILE A 160 -10.15 1.13 2.74
N ARG A 161 -10.35 1.23 4.06
CA ARG A 161 -11.57 0.76 4.73
C ARG A 161 -12.03 1.72 5.83
N PRO A 162 -13.33 1.79 6.12
CA PRO A 162 -13.83 2.48 7.29
C PRO A 162 -13.17 1.93 8.56
N LYS A 163 -12.68 2.82 9.42
CA LYS A 163 -11.98 2.45 10.66
C LYS A 163 -12.91 1.83 11.72
N ASN A 164 -14.22 2.09 11.60
CA ASN A 164 -15.30 1.55 12.45
C ASN A 164 -16.39 0.91 11.57
#